data_AF-A0A6J3L812-F1
#
_entry.id   AF-A0A6J3L812-F1
#
_cell.length_a   1.000
_cell.length_b   1.000
_cell.length_c   1.000
_cell.angle_alpha   90.00
_cell.angle_beta   90.00
_cell.angle_gamma   90.00
#
_symmetry.space_group_name_H-M   'P 1'
#
loop_
_entity.id
_entity.type
_entity.pdbx_description
1 polymer ?
#
loop_
_entity_poly.entity_id
_entity_poly.type
_entity_poly.pdbx_seq_one_letter_code
_entity_poly.pdbx_strand_id
1 'polypeptide(L)'
;MKYLGLTLDSHWTFSAGFERLAPSVEATANALGRLLPRLDEPEFGVRRLYAGVVRSKLLYGAPIWAEDLMTNRRKLLVIRRLHRTVAIRVVRGFRTISAAAAAVLAGFSPFELQVLRCRGIYLHTRGVSGGVGPEDADFRVRAQRALLDRWRASLDTRARAPGIRILGAVLPNWDVWLNGGGPPLTYRVTQVLTGYGCFDPHSHTLSVLQYNRIDKEHVHILFIAKRH
;
A
#
# COMPACT_ATOMS: atom_id res chain seq x y z
N MET A 1 -25.95 18.67 -1.25
CA MET A 1 -26.86 17.61 -1.77
C MET A 1 -26.22 16.23 -1.64
N LYS A 2 -27.00 15.15 -1.55
CA LYS A 2 -26.52 13.75 -1.63
C LYS A 2 -26.61 13.28 -3.08
N TYR A 3 -25.50 12.80 -3.66
CA TYR A 3 -25.47 12.24 -5.01
C TYR A 3 -24.59 10.98 -5.01
N LEU A 4 -25.13 9.83 -5.46
CA LEU A 4 -24.37 8.58 -5.57
C LEU A 4 -23.60 8.16 -4.29
N GLY A 5 -24.17 8.43 -3.11
CA GLY A 5 -23.55 8.13 -1.81
C GLY A 5 -22.48 9.14 -1.36
N LEU A 6 -22.25 10.19 -2.14
CA LEU A 6 -21.34 11.30 -1.85
C LEU A 6 -22.15 12.54 -1.43
N THR A 7 -21.78 13.18 -0.31
CA THR A 7 -22.36 14.48 0.08
C THR A 7 -21.53 15.62 -0.46
N LEU A 8 -22.10 16.35 -1.42
CA LEU A 8 -21.55 17.56 -1.98
C LEU A 8 -21.98 18.75 -1.11
N ASP A 9 -21.00 19.50 -0.61
CA ASP A 9 -21.21 20.76 0.10
C ASP A 9 -21.61 21.88 -0.88
N SER A 10 -22.25 22.94 -0.38
CA SER A 10 -22.72 24.09 -1.18
C SER A 10 -21.60 24.80 -1.93
N HIS A 11 -20.36 24.69 -1.46
CA HIS A 11 -19.17 25.26 -2.09
C HIS A 11 -18.49 24.34 -3.11
N TRP A 12 -19.10 23.20 -3.48
CA TRP A 12 -18.46 22.13 -4.27
C TRP A 12 -17.16 21.59 -3.65
N THR A 13 -16.85 21.97 -2.41
CA THR A 13 -15.71 21.50 -1.65
C THR A 13 -16.10 20.19 -0.98
N PHE A 14 -15.40 19.11 -1.30
CA PHE A 14 -15.72 17.77 -0.78
C PHE A 14 -15.27 17.57 0.69
N SER A 15 -15.04 18.65 1.45
CA SER A 15 -14.56 18.59 2.83
C SER A 15 -15.48 17.77 3.73
N ALA A 16 -16.78 18.08 3.74
CA ALA A 16 -17.76 17.37 4.54
C ALA A 16 -17.97 15.92 4.08
N GLY A 17 -17.80 15.65 2.77
CA GLY A 17 -17.84 14.31 2.20
C GLY A 17 -16.66 13.44 2.65
N PHE A 18 -15.45 14.02 2.67
CA PHE A 18 -14.25 13.34 3.15
C PHE A 18 -14.33 13.01 4.65
N GLU A 19 -14.85 13.94 5.46
CA GLU A 19 -15.01 13.75 6.91
C GLU A 19 -15.96 12.61 7.26
N ARG A 20 -16.90 12.26 6.38
CA ARG A 20 -17.76 11.08 6.53
C ARG A 20 -17.15 9.83 5.91
N LEU A 21 -16.48 9.97 4.76
CA LEU A 21 -15.85 8.86 4.04
C LEU A 21 -14.72 8.24 4.85
N ALA A 22 -13.79 9.04 5.39
CA ALA A 22 -12.61 8.53 6.05
C ALA A 22 -12.94 7.66 7.29
N PRO A 23 -13.79 8.08 8.24
CA PRO A 23 -14.22 7.21 9.34
C PRO A 23 -14.98 5.97 8.86
N SER A 24 -15.79 6.09 7.81
CA SER A 24 -16.53 4.95 7.23
C SER A 24 -15.59 3.90 6.63
N VAL A 25 -14.55 4.33 5.92
CA VAL A 25 -13.52 3.43 5.37
C VAL A 25 -12.70 2.81 6.49
N GLU A 26 -12.33 3.58 7.51
CA GLU A 26 -11.60 3.09 8.68
C GLU A 26 -12.42 2.07 9.49
N ALA A 27 -13.72 2.31 9.69
CA ALA A 27 -14.63 1.39 10.35
C ALA A 27 -14.71 0.06 9.58
N THR A 28 -14.86 0.09 8.25
CA THR A 28 -14.80 -1.11 7.40
C THR A 28 -13.45 -1.82 7.52
N ALA A 29 -12.34 -1.08 7.49
CA ALA A 29 -11.01 -1.63 7.63
C ALA A 29 -10.78 -2.28 9.01
N ASN A 30 -11.36 -1.72 10.06
CA ASN A 30 -11.26 -2.27 11.42
C ASN A 30 -12.16 -3.49 11.61
N ALA A 31 -13.39 -3.46 11.09
CA ALA A 31 -14.31 -4.60 11.14
C ALA A 31 -13.73 -5.81 10.41
N LEU A 32 -13.26 -5.63 9.17
CA LEU A 32 -12.62 -6.69 8.39
C LEU A 32 -11.27 -7.10 8.99
N GLY A 33 -10.52 -6.15 9.57
CA GLY A 33 -9.25 -6.43 10.22
C GLY A 33 -9.36 -7.37 11.42
N ARG A 34 -10.52 -7.44 12.09
CA ARG A 34 -10.77 -8.40 13.18
C ARG A 34 -10.84 -9.84 12.69
N LEU A 35 -11.18 -10.06 11.43
CA LEU A 35 -11.23 -11.38 10.78
C LEU A 35 -9.85 -11.83 10.27
N LEU A 36 -8.79 -11.05 10.51
CA LEU A 36 -7.44 -11.30 10.01
C LEU A 36 -6.44 -11.43 11.18
N PRO A 37 -6.47 -12.51 11.98
CA PRO A 37 -5.50 -12.73 13.04
C PRO A 37 -4.07 -12.71 12.49
N ARG A 38 -3.09 -12.34 13.31
CA ARG A 38 -1.67 -12.32 12.89
C ARG A 38 -1.08 -13.73 12.75
N LEU A 39 -1.54 -14.66 13.60
CA LEU A 39 -0.94 -15.98 13.80
C LEU A 39 -1.71 -17.11 13.12
N ASP A 40 -3.03 -16.99 12.93
CA ASP A 40 -3.77 -17.93 12.08
C ASP A 40 -3.42 -17.75 10.60
N GLU A 41 -3.64 -18.78 9.80
CA GLU A 41 -3.51 -18.76 8.33
C GLU A 41 -4.83 -18.42 7.60
N PRO A 42 -5.27 -17.16 7.57
CA PRO A 42 -6.08 -16.68 6.46
C PRO A 42 -5.23 -16.66 5.19
N GLU A 43 -5.71 -17.33 4.15
CA GLU A 43 -5.11 -17.40 2.82
C GLU A 43 -4.77 -16.01 2.27
N PHE A 44 -3.68 -15.91 1.51
CA PHE A 44 -3.22 -14.67 0.85
C PHE A 44 -4.35 -13.94 0.09
N GLY A 45 -5.30 -14.70 -0.46
CA GLY A 45 -6.51 -14.18 -1.12
C GLY A 45 -7.39 -13.29 -0.22
N VAL A 46 -7.62 -13.66 1.04
CA VAL A 46 -8.49 -12.91 1.98
C VAL A 46 -7.90 -11.54 2.30
N ARG A 47 -6.57 -11.45 2.46
CA ARG A 47 -5.89 -10.17 2.73
C ARG A 47 -5.82 -9.27 1.50
N ARG A 48 -5.67 -9.84 0.31
CA ARG A 48 -5.81 -9.10 -0.95
C ARG A 48 -7.23 -8.57 -1.13
N LEU A 49 -8.23 -9.38 -0.80
CA LEU A 49 -9.64 -8.96 -0.81
C LEU A 49 -9.87 -7.82 0.18
N TYR A 50 -9.37 -7.94 1.42
CA TYR A 50 -9.42 -6.88 2.43
C TYR A 50 -8.83 -5.55 1.91
N ALA A 51 -7.61 -5.59 1.36
CA ALA A 51 -6.97 -4.41 0.79
C ALA A 51 -7.74 -3.88 -0.43
N GLY A 52 -8.33 -4.77 -1.23
CA GLY A 52 -9.18 -4.46 -2.37
C GLY A 52 -10.44 -3.70 -1.95
N VAL A 53 -11.20 -4.21 -0.98
CA VAL A 53 -12.44 -3.59 -0.48
C VAL A 53 -12.16 -2.19 0.07
N VAL A 54 -11.15 -2.05 0.93
CA VAL A 54 -10.79 -0.75 1.52
C VAL A 54 -10.38 0.24 0.43
N ARG A 55 -9.56 -0.20 -0.54
CA ARG A 55 -9.11 0.62 -1.67
C ARG A 55 -10.26 1.03 -2.58
N SER A 56 -11.16 0.12 -2.93
CA SER A 56 -12.32 0.41 -3.79
C SER A 56 -13.24 1.43 -3.11
N LYS A 57 -13.56 1.24 -1.82
CA LYS A 57 -14.38 2.18 -1.06
C LYS A 57 -13.73 3.55 -0.95
N LEU A 58 -12.42 3.58 -0.72
CA LEU A 58 -11.67 4.84 -0.70
C LEU A 58 -11.73 5.51 -2.08
N LEU A 59 -11.34 4.82 -3.15
CA LEU A 59 -11.16 5.42 -4.47
C LEU A 59 -12.46 5.75 -5.21
N TYR A 60 -13.62 5.29 -4.72
CA TYR A 60 -14.92 5.46 -5.37
C TYR A 60 -15.30 6.91 -5.71
N GLY A 61 -14.80 7.90 -4.95
CA GLY A 61 -14.97 9.32 -5.26
C GLY A 61 -13.67 10.07 -5.53
N ALA A 62 -12.53 9.36 -5.62
CA ALA A 62 -11.19 9.96 -5.59
C ALA A 62 -11.01 11.18 -6.50
N PRO A 63 -11.45 11.17 -7.77
CA PRO A 63 -11.23 12.31 -8.66
C PRO A 63 -11.82 13.63 -8.16
N ILE A 64 -12.96 13.56 -7.45
CA ILE A 64 -13.71 14.72 -6.99
C ILE A 64 -12.98 15.41 -5.83
N TRP A 65 -12.36 14.64 -4.95
CA TRP A 65 -11.74 15.16 -3.71
C TRP A 65 -10.22 15.10 -3.70
N ALA A 66 -9.59 14.57 -4.74
CA ALA A 66 -8.14 14.44 -4.84
C ALA A 66 -7.40 15.78 -4.71
N GLU A 67 -7.96 16.86 -5.25
CA GLU A 67 -7.34 18.19 -5.20
C GLU A 67 -7.34 18.76 -3.77
N ASP A 68 -8.49 18.74 -3.12
CA ASP A 68 -8.65 19.14 -1.72
C ASP A 68 -7.85 18.24 -0.75
N LEU A 69 -7.68 16.95 -1.05
CA LEU A 69 -6.78 16.08 -0.30
C LEU A 69 -5.33 16.58 -0.38
N MET A 70 -4.87 17.00 -1.56
CA MET A 70 -3.47 17.42 -1.76
C MET A 70 -3.17 18.78 -1.15
N THR A 71 -4.15 19.68 -1.10
CA THR A 71 -3.99 21.01 -0.49
C THR A 71 -4.09 20.95 1.04
N ASN A 72 -4.82 19.99 1.60
CA ASN A 72 -5.02 19.87 3.04
C ASN A 72 -4.13 18.80 3.70
N ARG A 73 -3.07 19.25 4.38
CA ARG A 73 -2.11 18.39 5.10
C ARG A 73 -2.78 17.46 6.14
N ARG A 74 -3.85 17.89 6.80
CA ARG A 74 -4.55 17.05 7.82
C ARG A 74 -5.25 15.87 7.15
N LYS A 75 -5.98 16.10 6.06
CA LYS A 75 -6.66 15.04 5.29
C LYS A 75 -5.65 14.06 4.70
N LEU A 76 -4.53 14.57 4.17
CA LEU A 76 -3.45 13.73 3.67
C LEU A 76 -2.87 12.80 4.75
N LEU A 77 -2.66 13.31 5.98
CA LEU A 77 -2.18 12.50 7.10
C LEU A 77 -3.17 11.38 7.48
N VAL A 78 -4.47 11.63 7.42
CA VAL A 78 -5.50 10.60 7.66
C VAL A 78 -5.38 9.46 6.65
N ILE A 79 -5.27 9.78 5.35
CA ILE A 79 -5.09 8.77 4.29
C ILE A 79 -3.78 8.00 4.44
N ARG A 80 -2.69 8.67 4.81
CA ARG A 80 -1.39 8.02 5.09
C ARG A 80 -1.46 7.03 6.25
N ARG A 81 -2.14 7.41 7.34
CA ARG A 81 -2.35 6.54 8.51
C ARG A 81 -3.19 5.33 8.13
N LEU A 82 -4.30 5.54 7.42
CA LEU A 82 -5.15 4.46 6.92
C LEU A 82 -4.36 3.49 6.04
N HIS A 83 -3.57 4.00 5.08
CA HIS A 83 -2.73 3.18 4.21
C HIS A 83 -1.75 2.33 5.03
N ARG A 84 -1.02 2.94 5.99
CA ARG A 84 -0.11 2.21 6.87
C ARG A 84 -0.83 1.08 7.63
N THR A 85 -2.00 1.37 8.19
CA THR A 85 -2.80 0.39 8.93
C THR A 85 -3.21 -0.79 8.06
N VAL A 86 -3.67 -0.53 6.83
CA VAL A 86 -4.03 -1.58 5.87
C VAL A 86 -2.81 -2.39 5.47
N ALA A 87 -1.71 -1.73 5.12
CA ALA A 87 -0.48 -2.39 4.69
C ALA A 87 0.09 -3.30 5.80
N ILE A 88 0.18 -2.82 7.05
CA ILE A 88 0.65 -3.63 8.20
C ILE A 88 -0.22 -4.88 8.39
N ARG A 89 -1.54 -4.77 8.23
CA ARG A 89 -2.46 -5.91 8.33
C ARG A 89 -2.31 -6.91 7.18
N VAL A 90 -2.08 -6.42 5.96
CA VAL A 90 -1.82 -7.27 4.79
C VAL A 90 -0.56 -8.10 5.01
N VAL A 91 0.51 -7.48 5.49
CA VAL A 91 1.82 -8.14 5.69
C VAL A 91 1.94 -8.86 7.04
N ARG A 92 0.90 -8.84 7.90
CA ARG A 92 0.98 -9.42 9.27
C ARG A 92 2.10 -8.83 10.13
N GLY A 93 2.45 -7.58 9.88
CA GLY A 93 3.59 -6.91 10.49
C GLY A 93 3.33 -6.34 11.89
N PHE A 94 4.40 -6.01 12.61
CA PHE A 94 4.29 -5.21 13.83
C PHE A 94 3.90 -3.76 13.53
N ARG A 95 3.23 -3.10 14.49
CA ARG A 95 2.83 -1.69 14.40
C ARG A 95 4.02 -0.73 14.23
N THR A 96 5.21 -1.16 14.65
CA THR A 96 6.47 -0.40 14.62
C THR A 96 7.07 -0.30 13.21
N ILE A 97 6.73 -1.21 12.30
CA ILE A 97 7.21 -1.20 10.91
C ILE A 97 6.89 0.15 10.26
N SER A 98 7.88 0.74 9.59
CA SER A 98 7.71 2.01 8.89
C SER A 98 6.67 1.90 7.77
N ALA A 99 5.96 3.01 7.50
CA ALA A 99 4.92 3.02 6.48
C ALA A 99 5.46 2.64 5.08
N ALA A 100 6.70 3.04 4.78
CA ALA A 100 7.38 2.71 3.53
C ALA A 100 7.64 1.21 3.40
N ALA A 101 8.24 0.58 4.43
CA ALA A 101 8.51 -0.85 4.43
C ALA A 101 7.20 -1.67 4.35
N ALA A 102 6.17 -1.28 5.11
CA ALA A 102 4.87 -1.94 5.05
C ALA A 102 4.23 -1.86 3.65
N ALA A 103 4.29 -0.71 2.98
CA ALA A 103 3.74 -0.53 1.64
C ALA A 103 4.46 -1.38 0.59
N VAL A 104 5.80 -1.40 0.65
CA VAL A 104 6.64 -2.18 -0.27
C VAL A 104 6.40 -3.67 -0.11
N LEU A 105 6.37 -4.16 1.14
CA LEU A 105 6.02 -5.55 1.42
C LEU A 105 4.61 -5.86 0.93
N ALA A 106 3.62 -5.01 1.24
CA ALA A 106 2.24 -5.26 0.85
C ALA A 106 2.02 -5.26 -0.67
N GLY A 107 2.99 -4.78 -1.46
CA GLY A 107 2.94 -4.82 -2.92
C GLY A 107 1.96 -3.82 -3.53
N PHE A 108 1.59 -2.76 -2.82
CA PHE A 108 0.75 -1.70 -3.39
C PHE A 108 1.14 -0.31 -2.89
N SER A 109 1.00 0.67 -3.79
CA SER A 109 1.44 2.04 -3.55
C SER A 109 0.60 2.77 -2.49
N PRO A 110 1.15 3.81 -1.84
CA PRO A 110 0.41 4.71 -0.96
C PRO A 110 -0.90 5.20 -1.58
N PHE A 111 -1.97 5.24 -0.78
CA PHE A 111 -3.30 5.62 -1.25
C PHE A 111 -3.35 7.04 -1.85
N GLU A 112 -2.56 7.97 -1.34
CA GLU A 112 -2.43 9.32 -1.93
C GLU A 112 -1.98 9.31 -3.40
N LEU A 113 -1.06 8.41 -3.77
CA LEU A 113 -0.59 8.28 -5.15
C LEU A 113 -1.67 7.63 -6.02
N GLN A 114 -2.40 6.65 -5.48
CA GLN A 114 -3.53 6.02 -6.18
C GLN A 114 -4.65 7.01 -6.47
N VAL A 115 -4.96 7.89 -5.50
CA VAL A 115 -5.95 8.97 -5.65
C VAL A 115 -5.54 9.93 -6.78
N LEU A 116 -4.27 10.34 -6.81
CA LEU A 116 -3.74 11.18 -7.87
C LEU A 116 -3.84 10.52 -9.25
N ARG A 117 -3.52 9.22 -9.36
CA ARG A 117 -3.71 8.46 -10.60
C ARG A 117 -5.18 8.42 -11.02
N CYS A 118 -6.10 8.15 -10.09
CA CYS A 118 -7.53 8.16 -10.36
C CYS A 118 -8.01 9.52 -10.88
N ARG A 119 -7.54 10.62 -10.28
CA ARG A 119 -7.85 11.98 -10.77
C ARG A 119 -7.31 12.21 -12.19
N GLY A 120 -6.07 11.81 -12.46
CA GLY A 120 -5.46 11.95 -13.79
C GLY A 120 -6.26 11.21 -14.87
N ILE A 121 -6.65 9.96 -14.60
CA ILE A 121 -7.51 9.16 -15.50
C ILE A 121 -8.85 9.84 -15.72
N TYR A 122 -9.51 10.30 -14.65
CA TYR A 122 -10.81 10.97 -14.76
C TYR A 122 -10.76 12.24 -15.61
N LEU A 123 -9.74 13.09 -15.42
CA LEU A 123 -9.60 14.31 -16.23
C LEU A 123 -9.31 14.01 -17.69
N HIS A 124 -8.53 12.98 -17.98
CA HIS A 124 -8.29 12.54 -19.35
C HIS A 124 -9.59 12.08 -20.01
N THR A 125 -10.32 11.16 -19.39
CA THR A 125 -11.59 10.65 -19.93
C THR A 125 -12.66 11.76 -20.07
N ARG A 126 -12.64 12.78 -19.21
CA ARG A 126 -13.56 13.94 -19.34
C ARG A 126 -13.19 14.86 -20.50
N GLY A 127 -11.91 14.92 -20.87
CA GLY A 127 -11.43 15.73 -22.00
C GLY A 127 -11.61 15.06 -23.37
N VAL A 128 -11.66 13.72 -23.40
CA VAL A 128 -11.87 12.94 -24.63
C VAL A 128 -13.38 12.79 -24.88
N SER A 129 -13.93 13.60 -25.78
CA SER A 129 -15.38 13.59 -26.11
C SER A 129 -15.82 12.45 -27.05
N GLY A 130 -15.04 11.37 -27.17
CA GLY A 130 -15.19 10.36 -28.24
C GLY A 130 -15.44 8.90 -27.79
N GLY A 131 -15.59 8.64 -26.49
CA GLY A 131 -15.73 7.26 -25.97
C GLY A 131 -14.39 6.60 -25.62
N VAL A 132 -14.45 5.37 -25.08
CA VAL A 132 -13.27 4.62 -24.61
C VAL A 132 -12.54 3.99 -25.80
N GLY A 133 -11.39 4.56 -26.18
CA GLY A 133 -10.54 4.07 -27.27
C GLY A 133 -9.28 3.32 -26.77
N PRO A 134 -8.48 2.74 -27.69
CA PRO A 134 -7.17 2.17 -27.35
C PRO A 134 -6.22 3.22 -26.71
N GLU A 135 -6.38 4.49 -27.09
CA GLU A 135 -5.62 5.61 -26.50
C GLU A 135 -5.87 5.77 -24.98
N ASP A 136 -7.08 5.46 -24.49
CA ASP A 136 -7.40 5.47 -23.07
C ASP A 136 -6.71 4.33 -22.32
N ALA A 137 -6.61 3.15 -22.94
CA ALA A 137 -5.89 2.02 -22.36
C ALA A 137 -4.40 2.36 -22.20
N ASP A 138 -3.80 2.95 -23.24
CA ASP A 138 -2.42 3.43 -23.18
C ASP A 138 -2.23 4.52 -22.13
N PHE A 139 -3.20 5.44 -21.99
CA PHE A 139 -3.16 6.45 -20.95
C PHE A 139 -3.17 5.83 -19.55
N ARG A 140 -4.03 4.82 -19.30
CA ARG A 140 -4.09 4.12 -18.00
C ARG A 140 -2.77 3.42 -17.69
N VAL A 141 -2.13 2.80 -18.69
CA VAL A 141 -0.80 2.19 -18.55
C VAL A 141 0.26 3.25 -18.22
N ARG A 142 0.29 4.38 -18.94
CA ARG A 142 1.21 5.50 -18.65
C ARG A 142 0.99 6.07 -17.26
N ALA A 143 -0.26 6.29 -16.86
CA ALA A 143 -0.62 6.80 -15.53
C ALA A 143 -0.21 5.83 -14.41
N GLN A 144 -0.32 4.52 -14.65
CA GLN A 144 0.16 3.50 -13.72
C GLN A 144 1.69 3.51 -13.60
N ARG A 145 2.42 3.61 -14.72
CA ARG A 145 3.89 3.73 -14.72
C ARG A 145 4.36 4.97 -13.96
N ALA A 146 3.78 6.14 -14.26
CA ALA A 146 4.09 7.38 -13.55
C ALA A 146 3.82 7.31 -12.03
N LEU A 147 2.78 6.57 -11.62
CA LEU A 147 2.54 6.30 -10.19
C LEU A 147 3.65 5.46 -9.56
N LEU A 148 4.12 4.42 -10.25
CA LEU A 148 5.19 3.55 -9.76
C LEU A 148 6.52 4.30 -9.69
N ASP A 149 6.85 5.11 -10.71
CA ASP A 149 8.06 5.92 -10.74
C ASP A 149 8.08 6.95 -9.61
N ARG A 150 6.96 7.65 -9.41
CA ARG A 150 6.80 8.60 -8.30
C ARG A 150 6.89 7.90 -6.94
N TRP A 151 6.34 6.70 -6.82
CA TRP A 151 6.45 5.93 -5.59
C TRP A 151 7.91 5.55 -5.32
N ARG A 152 8.61 5.00 -6.30
CA ARG A 152 10.03 4.62 -6.22
C ARG A 152 10.91 5.80 -5.82
N ALA A 153 10.80 6.95 -6.49
CA ALA A 153 11.54 8.16 -6.14
C ALA A 153 11.27 8.64 -4.70
N SER A 154 10.03 8.43 -4.21
CA SER A 154 9.67 8.77 -2.83
C SER A 154 10.25 7.80 -1.79
N LEU A 155 10.70 6.62 -2.19
CA LEU A 155 11.39 5.65 -1.34
C LEU A 155 12.88 5.97 -1.25
N ASP A 156 13.50 6.38 -2.37
CA ASP A 156 14.92 6.78 -2.42
C ASP A 156 15.20 7.95 -1.47
N THR A 157 14.29 8.93 -1.40
CA THR A 157 14.36 10.06 -0.46
C THR A 157 14.16 9.67 1.01
N ARG A 158 13.56 8.49 1.29
CA ARG A 158 13.25 8.00 2.64
C ARG A 158 14.16 6.85 3.10
N ALA A 159 15.12 6.44 2.28
CA ALA A 159 16.06 5.36 2.55
C ALA A 159 16.99 5.60 3.77
N ARG A 160 16.86 6.74 4.47
CA ARG A 160 17.57 7.04 5.73
C ARG A 160 16.80 6.63 7.01
N ALA A 161 15.62 6.02 6.90
CA ALA A 161 14.76 5.65 8.04
C ALA A 161 14.76 4.13 8.36
N PRO A 162 14.28 3.70 9.55
CA PRO A 162 14.15 2.28 9.90
C PRO A 162 13.36 1.48 8.85
N GLY A 163 13.96 0.42 8.30
CA GLY A 163 13.42 -0.36 7.17
C GLY A 163 14.36 -0.51 5.95
N ILE A 164 15.61 -0.01 6.05
CA ILE A 164 16.63 -0.03 4.98
C ILE A 164 16.84 -1.43 4.37
N ARG A 165 16.83 -2.49 5.19
CA ARG A 165 17.14 -3.86 4.74
C ARG A 165 16.16 -4.35 3.65
N ILE A 166 14.88 -4.03 3.77
CA ILE A 166 13.86 -4.41 2.77
C ILE A 166 14.00 -3.54 1.53
N LEU A 167 14.13 -2.23 1.71
CA LEU A 167 14.23 -1.31 0.58
C LEU A 167 15.46 -1.63 -0.28
N GLY A 168 16.59 -1.96 0.34
CA GLY A 168 17.81 -2.40 -0.36
C GLY A 168 17.66 -3.72 -1.12
N ALA A 169 16.76 -4.62 -0.69
CA ALA A 169 16.48 -5.88 -1.38
C ALA A 169 15.43 -5.74 -2.49
N VAL A 170 14.42 -4.90 -2.28
CA VAL A 170 13.27 -4.75 -3.19
C VAL A 170 13.51 -3.72 -4.29
N LEU A 171 14.16 -2.59 -4.01
CA LEU A 171 14.37 -1.53 -5.01
C LEU A 171 15.16 -2.01 -6.25
N PRO A 172 16.21 -2.85 -6.12
CA PRO A 172 16.89 -3.42 -7.29
C PRO A 172 15.99 -4.35 -8.13
N ASN A 173 15.02 -5.02 -7.49
CA ASN A 173 14.13 -6.02 -8.11
C ASN A 173 12.68 -5.52 -8.21
N TRP A 174 12.50 -4.20 -8.36
CA TRP A 174 11.21 -3.51 -8.21
C TRP A 174 10.08 -4.13 -9.05
N ASP A 175 10.34 -4.31 -10.35
CA ASP A 175 9.33 -4.81 -11.29
C ASP A 175 9.01 -6.29 -11.04
N VAL A 176 10.02 -7.10 -10.74
CA VAL A 176 9.83 -8.52 -10.39
C VAL A 176 9.00 -8.66 -9.12
N TRP A 177 9.27 -7.81 -8.12
CA TRP A 177 8.54 -7.82 -6.85
C TRP A 177 7.07 -7.43 -7.02
N LEU A 178 6.79 -6.36 -7.77
CA LEU A 178 5.42 -5.86 -7.95
C LEU A 178 4.58 -6.70 -8.91
N ASN A 179 5.20 -7.26 -9.95
CA ASN A 179 4.49 -8.06 -10.95
C ASN A 179 4.38 -9.54 -10.52
N GLY A 180 5.38 -10.07 -9.81
CA GLY A 180 5.44 -11.46 -9.36
C GLY A 180 4.77 -11.72 -8.00
N GLY A 181 4.30 -10.68 -7.31
CA GLY A 181 3.60 -10.81 -6.03
C GLY A 181 4.48 -11.08 -4.81
N GLY A 182 5.81 -11.11 -4.99
CA GLY A 182 6.78 -11.43 -3.95
C GLY A 182 6.62 -12.83 -3.36
N PRO A 183 7.47 -13.21 -2.38
CA PRO A 183 7.26 -14.43 -1.61
C PRO A 183 5.95 -14.34 -0.80
N PRO A 184 5.26 -15.47 -0.56
CA PRO A 184 4.11 -15.50 0.34
C PRO A 184 4.46 -14.85 1.69
N LEU A 185 3.79 -13.75 2.02
CA LEU A 185 4.03 -13.00 3.25
C LEU A 185 3.39 -13.69 4.44
N THR A 186 4.01 -14.78 4.89
CA THR A 186 3.72 -15.35 6.21
C THR A 186 4.19 -14.38 7.29
N TYR A 187 3.69 -14.58 8.52
CA TYR A 187 4.12 -13.78 9.67
C TYR A 187 5.65 -13.84 9.83
N ARG A 188 6.24 -15.05 9.77
CA ARG A 188 7.68 -15.27 9.96
C ARG A 188 8.52 -14.62 8.85
N VAL A 189 8.13 -14.77 7.58
CA VAL A 189 8.81 -14.13 6.44
C VAL A 189 8.83 -12.61 6.61
N THR A 190 7.70 -12.04 7.04
CA THR A 190 7.62 -10.60 7.32
C THR A 190 8.56 -10.18 8.45
N GLN A 191 8.67 -10.96 9.54
CA GLN A 191 9.59 -10.63 10.63
C GLN A 191 11.06 -10.66 10.21
N VAL A 192 11.47 -11.69 9.46
CA VAL A 192 12.84 -11.81 8.94
C VAL A 192 13.17 -10.64 8.02
N LEU A 193 12.26 -10.30 7.11
CA LEU A 193 12.44 -9.19 6.18
C LEU A 193 12.55 -7.85 6.91
N THR A 194 11.69 -7.63 7.91
CA THR A 194 11.59 -6.34 8.61
C THR A 194 12.59 -6.18 9.75
N GLY A 195 13.25 -7.26 10.19
CA GLY A 195 14.19 -7.24 11.32
C GLY A 195 13.50 -6.95 12.65
N TYR A 196 12.34 -7.56 12.91
CA TYR A 196 11.59 -7.39 14.17
C TYR A 196 11.46 -8.72 14.93
N GLY A 197 11.17 -8.61 16.24
CA GLY A 197 11.02 -9.76 17.13
C GLY A 197 12.38 -10.39 17.46
N CYS A 198 12.49 -11.72 17.39
CA CYS A 198 13.76 -12.43 17.59
C CYS A 198 14.79 -12.20 16.47
N PHE A 199 14.42 -11.47 15.40
CA PHE A 199 15.30 -11.11 14.29
C PHE A 199 15.74 -9.63 14.35
N ASP A 200 15.45 -8.94 15.45
CA ASP A 200 15.91 -7.56 15.68
C ASP A 200 17.42 -7.56 16.00
N PRO A 201 18.27 -6.91 15.19
CA PRO A 201 19.72 -6.81 15.42
C PRO A 201 20.08 -6.16 16.76
N HIS A 202 19.15 -5.41 17.35
CA HIS A 202 19.34 -4.69 18.61
C HIS A 202 18.75 -5.44 19.82
N SER A 203 18.17 -6.63 19.62
CA SER A 203 17.69 -7.47 20.71
C SER A 203 18.80 -8.38 21.24
N HIS A 204 19.17 -8.22 22.52
CA HIS A 204 20.30 -8.91 23.16
C HIS A 204 20.03 -10.37 23.55
N THR A 205 19.08 -11.07 22.92
CA THR A 205 18.68 -12.40 23.40
C THR A 205 18.29 -13.33 22.25
N LEU A 206 19.13 -14.34 22.03
CA LEU A 206 18.93 -15.54 21.20
C LEU A 206 19.08 -15.43 19.67
N SER A 207 20.02 -14.63 19.17
CA SER A 207 20.24 -14.43 17.73
C SER A 207 20.98 -15.56 16.98
N VAL A 208 21.60 -16.54 17.66
CA VAL A 208 22.57 -17.45 16.99
C VAL A 208 21.99 -18.83 16.62
N LEU A 209 21.03 -19.37 17.37
CA LEU A 209 20.62 -20.78 17.22
C LEU A 209 19.44 -21.04 16.26
N GLN A 210 18.61 -20.03 15.96
CA GLN A 210 17.54 -20.15 14.93
C GLN A 210 17.92 -19.59 13.56
N TYR A 211 18.97 -18.76 13.51
CA TYR A 211 19.49 -18.15 12.27
C TYR A 211 19.87 -19.21 11.24
N ASN A 212 20.53 -20.30 11.67
CA ASN A 212 21.00 -21.38 10.78
C ASN A 212 19.91 -22.33 10.24
N ARG A 213 18.73 -22.40 10.85
CA ARG A 213 17.67 -23.36 10.43
C ARG A 213 16.64 -22.75 9.47
N ILE A 214 16.43 -21.43 9.54
CA ILE A 214 15.47 -20.70 8.69
C ILE A 214 16.16 -20.17 7.41
N ASP A 215 17.47 -19.90 7.46
CA ASP A 215 18.23 -19.39 6.31
C ASP A 215 18.27 -20.35 5.11
N LYS A 216 18.26 -21.67 5.31
CA LYS A 216 18.40 -22.59 4.16
C LYS A 216 17.16 -22.70 3.27
N GLU A 217 15.94 -22.58 3.81
CA GLU A 217 14.73 -22.74 2.98
C GLU A 217 14.12 -21.42 2.49
N HIS A 218 14.19 -20.34 3.30
CA HIS A 218 13.48 -19.10 2.97
C HIS A 218 14.38 -18.01 2.39
N VAL A 219 15.69 -18.01 2.68
CA VAL A 219 16.64 -17.08 2.03
C VAL A 219 16.94 -17.51 0.59
N HIS A 220 16.78 -18.80 0.26
CA HIS A 220 16.85 -19.27 -1.12
C HIS A 220 15.86 -18.53 -2.04
N ILE A 221 14.66 -18.17 -1.55
CA ILE A 221 13.66 -17.42 -2.33
C ILE A 221 14.09 -15.96 -2.59
N LEU A 222 14.81 -15.33 -1.66
CA LEU A 222 15.38 -13.99 -1.88
C LEU A 222 16.67 -14.01 -2.70
N PHE A 223 17.45 -15.09 -2.66
CA PHE A 223 18.69 -15.20 -3.44
C PHE A 223 18.47 -15.66 -4.89
N ILE A 224 17.39 -16.40 -5.17
CA ILE A 224 17.03 -16.79 -6.55
C ILE A 224 16.70 -15.54 -7.40
N ALA A 225 16.14 -14.47 -6.81
CA ALA A 225 15.89 -13.22 -7.52
C ALA A 225 17.17 -12.41 -7.86
N LYS A 226 18.35 -12.80 -7.32
CA LYS A 226 19.64 -12.13 -7.62
C LYS A 226 20.43 -12.85 -8.72
N ARG A 227 19.97 -14.00 -9.20
CA ARG A 227 20.56 -14.72 -10.34
C ARG A 227 19.48 -14.94 -11.40
N HIS A 228 19.29 -13.97 -12.27
CA HIS A 228 19.06 -14.15 -13.72
C HIS A 228 19.20 -12.80 -14.42
#